data_AF-A0A936GXR7-F1
#
_entry.id   AF-A0A936GXR7-F1
#
_cell.length_a   1.000
_cell.length_b   1.000
_cell.length_c   1.000
_cell.angle_alpha   90.00
_cell.angle_beta   90.00
_cell.angle_gamma   90.00
#
_symmetry.space_group_name_H-M   'P 1'
#
loop_
_entity.id
_entity.type
_entity.pdbx_description
1 polymer ?
#
loop_
_entity_poly.entity_id
_entity_poly.type
_entity_poly.pdbx_seq_one_letter_code
_entity_poly.pdbx_strand_id
1 'polypeptide(L)'
;MSLPIMMGSAAQNIIVLSDNVFLYHYDHLQFAAVGVIGAFYLVLASIGYGFSRGGQIFIARKYGEKDMKSLGMYFQALVLFEAVLAVLIFGFIHLFGYDFLKLFISSTEILDYCYDYLYYRSYGVFFSYLGVALIALYTGIAQPKIILFDTLVLTISNIILNYVFVFGKWGAPAMGIGGSALASTLSEVIAFIVFIAYIVYKRSYKTYHLLDFTSINLRRIYECFNISFPIVVQSALGLGAYFLFFTFIENNSAKDLEISNLIRNIYLILSIPAWGYSAGINTMVSNFIGTKKGRLSFH
;
A
#
# COMPACT_ATOMS: atom_id res chain seq x y z
N MET A 1 -18.50 7.96 -5.80
CA MET A 1 -17.06 7.96 -5.41
C MET A 1 -16.62 6.66 -4.73
N SER A 2 -17.53 5.86 -4.16
CA SER A 2 -17.21 4.57 -3.52
C SER A 2 -16.85 3.45 -4.51
N LEU A 3 -17.52 3.37 -5.66
CA LEU A 3 -17.31 2.29 -6.64
C LEU A 3 -15.86 2.15 -7.12
N PRO A 4 -15.13 3.22 -7.51
CA PRO A 4 -13.75 3.10 -7.96
C PRO A 4 -12.78 2.71 -6.84
N ILE A 5 -13.04 3.13 -5.60
CA ILE A 5 -12.21 2.79 -4.43
C ILE A 5 -12.41 1.31 -4.07
N MET A 6 -13.64 0.82 -4.11
CA MET A 6 -13.95 -0.60 -3.92
C MET A 6 -13.29 -1.47 -4.99
N MET A 7 -13.30 -1.03 -6.25
CA MET A 7 -12.63 -1.72 -7.34
C MET A 7 -11.10 -1.71 -7.20
N GLY A 8 -10.50 -0.61 -6.71
CA GLY A 8 -9.08 -0.56 -6.40
C GLY A 8 -8.68 -1.56 -5.31
N SER A 9 -9.45 -1.64 -4.22
CA SER A 9 -9.25 -2.64 -3.17
C SER A 9 -9.44 -4.08 -3.69
N ALA A 10 -10.41 -4.31 -4.56
CA ALA A 10 -10.63 -5.62 -5.19
C ALA A 10 -9.44 -6.03 -6.08
N ALA A 11 -8.89 -5.10 -6.87
CA ALA A 11 -7.74 -5.36 -7.72
C ALA A 11 -6.45 -5.65 -6.91
N GLN A 12 -6.27 -5.02 -5.75
CA GLN A 12 -5.17 -5.37 -4.84
C GLN A 12 -5.31 -6.80 -4.30
N ASN A 13 -6.53 -7.25 -4.00
CA ASN A 13 -6.78 -8.64 -3.60
C ASN A 13 -6.51 -9.62 -4.75
N ILE A 14 -6.82 -9.24 -6.00
CA ILE A 14 -6.51 -10.07 -7.18
C ILE A 14 -5.01 -10.28 -7.33
N ILE A 15 -4.18 -9.26 -7.05
CA ILE A 15 -2.72 -9.38 -7.10
C ILE A 15 -2.25 -10.44 -6.08
N VAL A 16 -2.64 -10.29 -4.81
CA VAL A 16 -2.26 -11.24 -3.75
C VAL A 16 -2.74 -12.65 -4.06
N LEU A 17 -3.97 -12.80 -4.56
CA LEU A 17 -4.51 -14.10 -4.97
C LEU A 17 -3.72 -14.69 -6.15
N SER A 18 -3.35 -13.86 -7.12
CA SER A 18 -2.58 -14.31 -8.28
C SER A 18 -1.21 -14.82 -7.84
N ASP A 19 -0.45 -14.03 -7.06
CA ASP A 19 0.86 -14.42 -6.51
C ASP A 19 0.78 -15.78 -5.79
N ASN A 20 -0.24 -15.95 -4.94
CA ASN A 20 -0.48 -17.19 -4.21
C ASN A 20 -0.78 -18.38 -5.14
N VAL A 21 -1.58 -18.18 -6.19
CA VAL A 21 -1.88 -19.23 -7.18
C VAL A 21 -0.63 -19.63 -7.96
N PHE A 22 0.20 -18.67 -8.38
CA PHE A 22 1.45 -18.96 -9.10
C PHE A 22 2.39 -19.80 -8.24
N LEU A 23 2.59 -19.41 -6.98
CA LEU A 23 3.48 -20.11 -6.06
C LEU A 23 2.94 -21.48 -5.63
N TYR A 24 1.63 -21.62 -5.44
CA TYR A 24 1.00 -22.90 -5.16
C TYR A 24 1.28 -23.94 -6.26
N HIS A 25 1.29 -23.53 -7.53
CA HIS A 25 1.60 -24.41 -8.66
C HIS A 25 3.10 -24.60 -8.89
N TYR A 26 3.94 -23.72 -8.35
CA TYR A 26 5.39 -23.80 -8.49
C TYR A 26 5.99 -24.77 -7.47
N ASP A 27 5.76 -24.50 -6.17
CA ASP A 27 6.28 -25.32 -5.07
C ASP A 27 5.49 -25.08 -3.78
N HIS A 28 5.09 -26.17 -3.11
CA HIS A 28 4.28 -26.09 -1.90
C HIS A 28 5.01 -25.47 -0.71
N LEU A 29 6.34 -25.63 -0.62
CA LEU A 29 7.14 -25.07 0.48
C LEU A 29 7.29 -23.55 0.31
N GLN A 30 7.53 -23.10 -0.92
CA GLN A 30 7.56 -21.67 -1.26
C GLN A 30 6.19 -21.00 -1.09
N PHE A 31 5.10 -21.71 -1.39
CA PHE A 31 3.74 -21.26 -1.09
C PHE A 31 3.50 -21.10 0.42
N ALA A 32 4.01 -22.01 1.25
CA ALA A 32 3.94 -21.84 2.72
C ALA A 32 4.75 -20.62 3.18
N ALA A 33 5.94 -20.41 2.62
CA ALA A 33 6.80 -19.26 2.92
C ALA A 33 6.12 -17.92 2.55
N VAL A 34 5.45 -17.84 1.38
CA VAL A 34 4.79 -16.59 0.95
C VAL A 34 3.68 -16.15 1.91
N GLY A 35 2.98 -17.10 2.55
CA GLY A 35 1.96 -16.79 3.55
C GLY A 35 2.51 -16.08 4.79
N VAL A 36 3.67 -16.54 5.29
CA VAL A 36 4.34 -15.94 6.45
C VAL A 36 4.92 -14.57 6.10
N ILE A 37 5.69 -14.50 5.02
CA ILE A 37 6.36 -13.26 4.63
C ILE A 37 5.39 -12.20 4.11
N GLY A 38 4.29 -12.61 3.49
CA GLY A 38 3.24 -11.72 3.04
C GLY A 38 2.57 -11.00 4.20
N ALA A 39 2.34 -11.68 5.33
CA ALA A 39 1.81 -11.04 6.54
C ALA A 39 2.78 -9.99 7.10
N PHE A 40 4.08 -10.32 7.15
CA PHE A 40 5.13 -9.38 7.57
C PHE A 40 5.19 -8.15 6.63
N TYR A 41 5.18 -8.37 5.32
CA TYR A 41 5.20 -7.28 4.34
C TYR A 41 3.94 -6.41 4.41
N LEU A 42 2.76 -7.00 4.70
CA LEU A 42 1.52 -6.24 4.90
C LEU A 42 1.62 -5.30 6.10
N VAL A 43 2.28 -5.71 7.19
CA VAL A 43 2.56 -4.82 8.33
C VAL A 43 3.39 -3.62 7.87
N LEU A 44 4.47 -3.85 7.12
CA LEU A 44 5.29 -2.76 6.57
C LEU A 44 4.43 -1.84 5.70
N ALA A 45 3.74 -2.37 4.70
CA ALA A 45 2.88 -1.60 3.79
C ALA A 45 1.79 -0.80 4.51
N SER A 46 1.23 -1.35 5.61
CA SER A 46 0.20 -0.68 6.41
C SER A 46 0.66 0.65 7.00
N ILE A 47 1.96 0.79 7.28
CA ILE A 47 2.55 2.02 7.79
C ILE A 47 2.43 3.11 6.71
N GLY A 48 2.88 2.84 5.49
CA GLY A 48 2.75 3.78 4.36
C GLY A 48 1.29 4.12 4.05
N TYR A 49 0.38 3.14 4.06
CA TYR A 49 -1.05 3.42 3.91
C TYR A 49 -1.61 4.33 5.01
N GLY A 50 -1.15 4.17 6.25
CA GLY A 50 -1.57 5.02 7.37
C GLY A 50 -1.17 6.48 7.19
N PHE A 51 0.06 6.73 6.75
CA PHE A 51 0.57 8.08 6.47
C PHE A 51 -0.07 8.72 5.23
N SER A 52 -0.21 7.95 4.15
CA SER A 52 -0.98 8.34 2.97
C SER A 52 -2.40 8.81 3.31
N ARG A 53 -3.13 8.09 4.18
CA ARG A 53 -4.47 8.50 4.65
C ARG A 53 -4.46 9.83 5.40
N GLY A 54 -3.48 10.05 6.29
CA GLY A 54 -3.37 11.33 6.99
C GLY A 54 -3.06 12.49 6.03
N GLY A 55 -2.15 12.30 5.08
CA GLY A 55 -1.85 13.28 4.04
C GLY A 55 -3.05 13.59 3.13
N GLN A 56 -3.84 12.58 2.77
CA GLN A 56 -5.07 12.73 1.99
C GLN A 56 -6.06 13.69 2.66
N ILE A 57 -6.19 13.68 4.00
CA ILE A 57 -7.10 14.58 4.73
C ILE A 57 -6.71 16.05 4.49
N PHE A 58 -5.42 16.38 4.58
CA PHE A 58 -4.94 17.74 4.33
C PHE A 58 -5.11 18.16 2.87
N ILE A 59 -4.75 17.27 1.93
CA ILE A 59 -4.91 17.52 0.49
C ILE A 59 -6.38 17.77 0.15
N ALA A 60 -7.30 16.92 0.61
CA ALA A 60 -8.74 17.05 0.39
C ALA A 60 -9.30 18.35 0.96
N ARG A 61 -8.85 18.72 2.16
CA ARG A 61 -9.26 19.97 2.80
C ARG A 61 -8.80 21.19 2.01
N LYS A 62 -7.52 21.23 1.61
CA LYS A 62 -6.97 22.35 0.82
C LYS A 62 -7.57 22.43 -0.58
N TYR A 63 -7.90 21.30 -1.17
CA TYR A 63 -8.66 21.25 -2.41
C TYR A 63 -10.04 21.92 -2.27
N GLY A 64 -10.78 21.62 -1.19
CA GLY A 64 -12.07 22.26 -0.88
C GLY A 64 -11.97 23.75 -0.55
N GLU A 65 -10.86 24.19 0.06
CA GLU A 65 -10.54 25.60 0.31
C GLU A 65 -10.12 26.36 -0.97
N LYS A 66 -9.99 25.68 -2.12
CA LYS A 66 -9.43 26.19 -3.39
C LYS A 66 -7.98 26.70 -3.30
N ASP A 67 -7.26 26.32 -2.24
CA ASP A 67 -5.88 26.69 -2.00
C ASP A 67 -4.94 25.64 -2.59
N MET A 68 -4.75 25.71 -3.92
CA MET A 68 -3.94 24.76 -4.69
C MET A 68 -2.46 24.81 -4.33
N LYS A 69 -1.97 25.97 -3.85
CA LYS A 69 -0.58 26.14 -3.44
C LYS A 69 -0.31 25.35 -2.15
N SER A 70 -1.14 25.54 -1.12
CA SER A 70 -1.00 24.76 0.11
C SER A 70 -1.24 23.28 -0.12
N LEU A 71 -2.16 22.91 -1.03
CA LEU A 71 -2.36 21.51 -1.43
C LEU A 71 -1.05 20.89 -1.92
N GLY A 72 -0.38 21.53 -2.88
CA GLY A 72 0.92 21.09 -3.39
C GLY A 72 1.96 20.93 -2.29
N MET A 73 2.01 21.89 -1.36
CA MET A 73 2.94 21.85 -0.23
C MET A 73 2.69 20.68 0.74
N TYR A 74 1.43 20.33 1.02
CA TYR A 74 1.12 19.14 1.83
C TYR A 74 1.45 17.84 1.08
N PHE A 75 1.21 17.80 -0.22
CA PHE A 75 1.59 16.65 -1.05
C PHE A 75 3.11 16.46 -1.07
N GLN A 76 3.89 17.51 -1.23
CA GLN A 76 5.36 17.45 -1.18
C GLN A 76 5.87 17.00 0.20
N ALA A 77 5.27 17.52 1.27
CA ALA A 77 5.61 17.08 2.63
C ALA A 77 5.32 15.58 2.83
N LEU A 78 4.19 15.10 2.32
CA LEU A 78 3.84 13.67 2.32
C LEU A 78 4.85 12.85 1.51
N VAL A 79 5.15 13.27 0.27
CA VAL A 79 6.12 12.57 -0.59
C VAL A 79 7.49 12.49 0.06
N LEU A 80 7.99 13.58 0.66
CA LEU A 80 9.26 13.58 1.36
C LEU A 80 9.24 12.65 2.58
N PHE A 81 8.15 12.67 3.34
CA PHE A 81 7.99 11.79 4.51
C PHE A 81 7.99 10.32 4.10
N GLU A 82 7.20 9.95 3.09
CA GLU A 82 7.11 8.58 2.56
C GLU A 82 8.45 8.12 1.96
N ALA A 83 9.20 9.02 1.30
CA ALA A 83 10.54 8.71 0.79
C ALA A 83 11.54 8.43 1.92
N VAL A 84 11.54 9.23 2.99
CA VAL A 84 12.38 8.98 4.18
C VAL A 84 11.99 7.66 4.83
N LEU A 85 10.70 7.39 4.98
CA LEU A 85 10.20 6.15 5.56
C LEU A 85 10.59 4.92 4.71
N ALA A 86 10.53 5.03 3.38
CA ALA A 86 11.00 3.99 2.47
C ALA A 86 12.49 3.71 2.64
N VAL A 87 13.34 4.73 2.78
CA VAL A 87 14.78 4.56 3.07
C VAL A 87 14.99 3.83 4.39
N LEU A 88 14.25 4.20 5.44
CA LEU A 88 14.36 3.56 6.76
C LEU A 88 13.95 2.09 6.71
N ILE A 89 12.85 1.76 6.05
CA ILE A 89 12.37 0.38 5.89
C ILE A 89 13.32 -0.43 5.01
N PHE A 90 13.81 0.14 3.91
CA PHE A 90 14.80 -0.49 3.05
C PHE A 90 16.08 -0.84 3.83
N GLY A 91 16.58 0.10 4.63
CA GLY A 91 17.73 -0.10 5.50
C GLY A 91 17.46 -1.16 6.57
N PHE A 92 16.28 -1.15 7.19
CA PHE A 92 15.87 -2.16 8.16
C PHE A 92 15.86 -3.57 7.55
N ILE A 93 15.27 -3.75 6.37
CA ILE A 93 15.22 -5.06 5.69
C ILE A 93 16.63 -5.56 5.36
N HIS A 94 17.52 -4.71 4.85
CA HIS A 94 18.86 -5.14 4.46
C HIS A 94 19.81 -5.38 5.63
N LEU A 95 19.69 -4.59 6.70
CA LEU A 95 20.61 -4.69 7.84
C LEU A 95 20.14 -5.71 8.87
N PHE A 96 18.82 -5.88 9.03
CA PHE A 96 18.24 -6.67 10.12
C PHE A 96 17.19 -7.67 9.66
N GLY A 97 16.78 -7.68 8.39
CA GLY A 97 15.65 -8.48 7.91
C GLY A 97 15.83 -9.98 8.13
N TYR A 98 17.01 -10.53 7.81
CA TYR A 98 17.28 -11.96 8.01
C TYR A 98 17.24 -12.35 9.50
N ASP A 99 17.98 -11.63 10.34
CA ASP A 99 18.04 -11.89 11.79
C ASP A 99 16.69 -11.69 12.46
N PHE A 100 15.91 -10.68 12.01
CA PHE A 100 14.57 -10.44 12.51
C PHE A 100 13.63 -11.60 12.16
N LEU A 101 13.63 -12.08 10.90
CA LEU A 101 12.81 -13.23 10.50
C LEU A 101 13.19 -14.51 11.25
N LYS A 102 14.48 -14.70 11.54
CA LYS A 102 15.00 -15.85 12.29
C LYS A 102 14.42 -15.95 13.72
N LEU A 103 13.95 -14.84 14.29
CA LEU A 103 13.26 -14.85 15.60
C LEU A 103 11.90 -15.56 15.55
N PHE A 104 11.26 -15.62 14.37
CA PHE A 104 9.92 -16.17 14.19
C PHE A 104 9.91 -17.46 13.36
N ILE A 105 10.92 -17.68 12.51
CA ILE A 105 10.98 -18.80 11.57
C ILE A 105 12.14 -19.73 11.96
N SER A 106 11.80 -20.95 12.39
CA SER A 106 12.80 -21.95 12.81
C SER A 106 13.36 -22.79 11.66
N SER A 107 12.58 -22.99 10.58
CA SER A 107 13.05 -23.72 9.40
C SER A 107 13.97 -22.84 8.57
N THR A 108 15.22 -23.27 8.39
CA THR A 108 16.22 -22.55 7.58
C THR A 108 15.78 -22.39 6.14
N GLU A 109 15.15 -23.42 5.57
CA GLU A 109 14.69 -23.40 4.17
C GLU A 109 13.55 -22.38 3.97
N ILE A 110 12.59 -22.32 4.90
CA ILE A 110 11.51 -21.31 4.85
C ILE A 110 12.07 -19.91 5.08
N LEU A 111 13.03 -19.77 6.00
CA LEU A 111 13.70 -18.49 6.27
C LEU A 111 14.40 -17.95 5.03
N ASP A 112 15.13 -18.79 4.30
CA ASP A 112 15.84 -18.39 3.09
C ASP A 112 14.86 -17.97 1.99
N TYR A 113 13.75 -18.69 1.79
CA TYR A 113 12.69 -18.26 0.85
C TYR A 113 12.02 -16.94 1.24
N CYS A 114 11.72 -16.75 2.53
CA CYS A 114 11.17 -15.50 3.03
C CYS A 114 12.14 -14.32 2.83
N TYR A 115 13.44 -14.56 3.04
CA TYR A 115 14.45 -13.54 2.82
C TYR A 115 14.63 -13.22 1.32
N ASP A 116 14.63 -14.23 0.45
CA ASP A 116 14.68 -14.04 -1.00
C ASP A 116 13.50 -13.16 -1.49
N TYR A 117 12.29 -13.43 -0.99
CA TYR A 117 11.13 -12.57 -1.24
C TYR A 117 11.36 -11.14 -0.77
N LEU A 118 11.78 -10.95 0.50
CA LEU A 118 12.00 -9.62 1.07
C LEU A 118 13.08 -8.83 0.34
N TYR A 119 14.13 -9.50 -0.10
CA TYR A 119 15.25 -8.87 -0.79
C TYR A 119 14.75 -8.15 -2.05
N TYR A 120 14.05 -8.84 -2.95
CA TYR A 120 13.49 -8.21 -4.14
C TYR A 120 12.41 -7.18 -3.80
N ARG A 121 11.57 -7.47 -2.80
CA ARG A 121 10.47 -6.59 -2.41
C ARG A 121 10.92 -5.28 -1.77
N SER A 122 12.09 -5.28 -1.12
CA SER A 122 12.67 -4.10 -0.50
C SER A 122 12.86 -2.95 -1.50
N TYR A 123 13.25 -3.25 -2.75
CA TYR A 123 13.38 -2.25 -3.82
C TYR A 123 12.02 -1.67 -4.24
N GLY A 124 10.96 -2.47 -4.15
CA GLY A 124 9.58 -2.03 -4.42
C GLY A 124 9.05 -1.05 -3.38
N VAL A 125 9.55 -1.09 -2.14
CA VAL A 125 9.10 -0.19 -1.05
C VAL A 125 9.14 1.28 -1.48
N PHE A 126 10.17 1.72 -2.20
CA PHE A 126 10.25 3.11 -2.70
C PHE A 126 9.07 3.48 -3.59
N PHE A 127 8.75 2.64 -4.57
CA PHE A 127 7.68 2.90 -5.54
C PHE A 127 6.30 2.70 -4.91
N SER A 128 6.17 1.74 -4.00
CA SER A 128 4.94 1.51 -3.23
C SER A 128 4.59 2.72 -2.37
N TYR A 129 5.56 3.26 -1.63
CA TYR A 129 5.37 4.39 -0.70
C TYR A 129 5.09 5.70 -1.45
N LEU A 130 5.82 5.96 -2.53
CA LEU A 130 5.53 7.08 -3.41
C LEU A 130 4.19 6.91 -4.15
N GLY A 131 3.85 5.68 -4.53
CA GLY A 131 2.58 5.32 -5.14
C GLY A 131 1.38 5.60 -4.23
N VAL A 132 1.45 5.22 -2.94
CA VAL A 132 0.38 5.54 -1.99
C VAL A 132 0.27 7.03 -1.71
N ALA A 133 1.36 7.81 -1.79
CA ALA A 133 1.28 9.27 -1.74
C ALA A 133 0.50 9.83 -2.95
N LEU A 134 0.72 9.29 -4.16
CA LEU A 134 -0.03 9.67 -5.37
C LEU A 134 -1.51 9.26 -5.27
N ILE A 135 -1.81 8.10 -4.69
CA ILE A 135 -3.18 7.69 -4.38
C ILE A 135 -3.84 8.69 -3.42
N ALA A 136 -3.12 9.17 -2.38
CA ALA A 136 -3.62 10.21 -1.48
C ALA A 136 -3.94 11.51 -2.22
N LEU A 137 -3.08 11.92 -3.16
CA LEU A 137 -3.33 13.10 -4.00
C LEU A 137 -4.62 12.95 -4.80
N TYR A 138 -4.72 11.90 -5.62
CA TYR A 138 -5.87 11.71 -6.52
C TYR A 138 -7.18 11.45 -5.77
N THR A 139 -7.10 10.78 -4.62
CA THR A 139 -8.27 10.60 -3.76
C THR A 139 -8.67 11.94 -3.14
N GLY A 140 -7.70 12.72 -2.66
CA GLY A 140 -7.93 14.04 -2.07
C GLY A 140 -8.56 15.05 -3.03
N ILE A 141 -8.14 15.06 -4.31
CA ILE A 141 -8.72 15.93 -5.35
C ILE A 141 -9.97 15.33 -6.02
N ALA A 142 -10.54 14.26 -5.46
CA ALA A 142 -11.77 13.63 -5.95
C ALA A 142 -11.68 13.08 -7.39
N GLN A 143 -10.52 12.60 -7.83
CA GLN A 143 -10.30 12.00 -9.16
C GLN A 143 -9.95 10.50 -9.09
N PRO A 144 -10.87 9.62 -8.63
CA PRO A 144 -10.53 8.22 -8.41
C PRO A 144 -10.45 7.38 -9.70
N LYS A 145 -10.80 7.94 -10.87
CA LYS A 145 -10.75 7.23 -12.15
C LYS A 145 -9.32 6.84 -12.57
N ILE A 146 -8.34 7.71 -12.31
CA ILE A 146 -6.94 7.41 -12.63
C ILE A 146 -6.38 6.35 -11.70
N ILE A 147 -6.78 6.35 -10.42
CA ILE A 147 -6.42 5.31 -9.46
C ILE A 147 -6.89 3.95 -9.97
N LEU A 148 -8.14 3.86 -10.45
CA LEU A 148 -8.67 2.61 -10.97
C LEU A 148 -7.91 2.12 -12.22
N PHE A 149 -7.64 3.03 -13.17
CA PHE A 149 -6.87 2.68 -14.36
C PHE A 149 -5.47 2.19 -13.99
N ASP A 150 -4.79 2.89 -13.09
CA ASP A 150 -3.47 2.53 -12.59
C ASP A 150 -3.47 1.16 -11.89
N THR A 151 -4.46 0.89 -11.03
CA THR A 151 -4.58 -0.41 -10.36
C THR A 151 -4.80 -1.55 -11.37
N LEU A 152 -5.54 -1.32 -12.46
CA LEU A 152 -5.67 -2.32 -13.53
C LEU A 152 -4.34 -2.58 -14.24
N VAL A 153 -3.57 -1.53 -14.53
CA VAL A 153 -2.22 -1.68 -15.13
C VAL A 153 -1.29 -2.42 -14.19
N LEU A 154 -1.32 -2.09 -12.89
CA LEU A 154 -0.58 -2.78 -11.84
C LEU A 154 -0.93 -4.27 -11.82
N THR A 155 -2.22 -4.63 -11.76
CA THR A 155 -2.67 -6.02 -11.72
C THR A 155 -2.30 -6.80 -12.98
N ILE A 156 -2.54 -6.24 -14.18
CA ILE A 156 -2.25 -6.93 -15.44
C ILE A 156 -0.74 -7.14 -15.61
N SER A 157 0.06 -6.10 -15.37
CA SER A 157 1.51 -6.23 -15.45
C SER A 157 2.02 -7.26 -14.43
N ASN A 158 1.48 -7.28 -13.21
CA ASN A 158 1.90 -8.20 -12.17
C ASN A 158 1.62 -9.66 -12.55
N ILE A 159 0.43 -9.96 -13.08
CA ILE A 159 0.09 -11.32 -13.52
C ILE A 159 1.02 -11.77 -14.65
N ILE A 160 1.31 -10.90 -15.62
CA ILE A 160 2.21 -11.23 -16.74
C ILE A 160 3.64 -11.46 -16.23
N LEU A 161 4.15 -10.58 -15.37
CA LEU A 161 5.51 -10.68 -14.84
C LEU A 161 5.67 -11.88 -13.89
N ASN A 162 4.64 -12.23 -13.12
CA ASN A 162 4.64 -13.46 -12.32
C ASN A 162 4.80 -14.70 -13.20
N TYR A 163 4.00 -14.80 -14.28
CA TYR A 163 4.13 -15.92 -15.21
C TYR A 163 5.54 -16.04 -15.80
N VAL A 164 6.21 -14.91 -16.04
CA VAL A 164 7.59 -14.87 -16.56
C VAL A 164 8.61 -15.28 -15.51
N PHE A 165 8.63 -14.62 -14.34
CA PHE A 165 9.71 -14.78 -13.36
C PHE A 165 9.51 -15.95 -12.40
N VAL A 166 8.28 -16.30 -12.05
CA VAL A 166 8.03 -17.47 -11.18
C VAL A 166 8.39 -18.74 -11.93
N PHE A 167 7.88 -18.91 -13.16
CA PHE A 167 8.07 -20.14 -13.94
C PHE A 167 9.27 -20.13 -14.90
N GLY A 168 10.00 -19.02 -15.02
CA GLY A 168 11.13 -18.91 -15.95
C GLY A 168 10.73 -19.02 -17.42
N LYS A 169 9.72 -18.26 -17.84
CA LYS A 169 9.25 -18.23 -19.24
C LYS A 169 9.97 -17.15 -20.05
N TRP A 170 9.92 -17.27 -21.38
CA TRP A 170 10.52 -16.32 -22.32
C TRP A 170 12.03 -16.06 -22.12
N GLY A 171 12.77 -17.09 -21.69
CA GLY A 171 14.23 -17.01 -21.48
C GLY A 171 14.64 -16.43 -20.12
N ALA A 172 13.69 -16.10 -19.25
CA ALA A 172 13.97 -15.75 -17.86
C ALA A 172 14.31 -16.99 -17.01
N PRO A 173 15.14 -16.87 -15.96
CA PRO A 173 15.33 -17.94 -14.99
C PRO A 173 14.06 -18.17 -14.16
N ALA A 174 13.82 -19.41 -13.73
CA ALA A 174 12.76 -19.73 -12.78
C ALA A 174 13.20 -19.31 -11.38
N MET A 175 12.58 -18.25 -10.84
CA MET A 175 12.97 -17.62 -9.58
C MET A 175 11.99 -17.92 -8.44
N GLY A 176 10.88 -18.64 -8.70
CA GLY A 176 9.90 -18.99 -7.68
C GLY A 176 9.42 -17.77 -6.88
N ILE A 177 9.53 -17.84 -5.56
CA ILE A 177 9.12 -16.79 -4.62
C ILE A 177 9.85 -15.45 -4.82
N GLY A 178 11.15 -15.45 -5.10
CA GLY A 178 11.90 -14.23 -5.44
C GLY A 178 11.40 -13.62 -6.75
N GLY A 179 11.01 -14.46 -7.72
CA GLY A 179 10.37 -14.04 -8.96
C GLY A 179 9.03 -13.33 -8.76
N SER A 180 8.22 -13.82 -7.82
CA SER A 180 6.94 -13.18 -7.46
C SER A 180 7.15 -11.80 -6.80
N ALA A 181 8.13 -11.69 -5.89
CA ALA A 181 8.50 -10.41 -5.30
C ALA A 181 9.03 -9.40 -6.34
N LEU A 182 9.83 -9.88 -7.30
CA LEU A 182 10.34 -9.07 -8.40
C LEU A 182 9.21 -8.60 -9.33
N ALA A 183 8.27 -9.49 -9.68
CA ALA A 183 7.10 -9.15 -10.48
C ALA A 183 6.27 -8.05 -9.82
N SER A 184 5.97 -8.18 -8.52
CA SER A 184 5.29 -7.16 -7.73
C SER A 184 6.03 -5.82 -7.74
N THR A 185 7.34 -5.84 -7.54
CA THR A 185 8.19 -4.65 -7.51
C THR A 185 8.20 -3.93 -8.86
N LEU A 186 8.38 -4.65 -9.96
CA LEU A 186 8.38 -4.07 -11.31
C LEU A 186 7.00 -3.54 -11.71
N SER A 187 5.92 -4.21 -11.31
CA SER A 187 4.57 -3.70 -11.52
C SER A 187 4.32 -2.39 -10.80
N GLU A 188 4.81 -2.23 -9.57
CA GLU A 188 4.73 -0.95 -8.86
C GLU A 188 5.55 0.15 -9.54
N VAL A 189 6.71 -0.18 -10.12
CA VAL A 189 7.48 0.76 -10.95
C VAL A 189 6.65 1.21 -12.16
N ILE A 190 6.00 0.26 -12.85
CA ILE A 190 5.14 0.57 -14.01
C ILE A 190 3.97 1.47 -13.59
N ALA A 191 3.27 1.14 -12.50
CA ALA A 191 2.17 1.94 -11.96
C ALA A 191 2.63 3.35 -11.56
N PHE A 192 3.77 3.45 -10.87
CA PHE A 192 4.37 4.74 -10.54
C PHE A 192 4.64 5.58 -11.79
N ILE A 193 5.21 5.00 -12.84
CA ILE A 193 5.44 5.67 -14.12
C ILE A 193 4.12 6.15 -14.75
N VAL A 194 3.05 5.35 -14.69
CA VAL A 194 1.71 5.72 -15.19
C VAL A 194 1.17 6.95 -14.45
N PHE A 195 1.27 6.99 -13.13
CA PHE A 195 0.86 8.17 -12.36
C PHE A 195 1.67 9.42 -12.74
N ILE A 196 2.99 9.32 -12.86
CA ILE A 196 3.85 10.43 -13.25
C ILE A 196 3.52 10.91 -14.66
N ALA A 197 3.34 9.98 -15.62
CA ALA A 197 2.92 10.29 -16.97
C ALA A 197 1.57 11.03 -16.99
N TYR A 198 0.62 10.62 -16.15
CA TYR A 198 -0.67 11.29 -16.02
C TYR A 198 -0.55 12.72 -15.44
N ILE A 199 0.31 12.93 -14.44
CA ILE A 199 0.60 14.26 -13.89
C ILE A 199 1.12 15.20 -14.98
N VAL A 200 2.04 14.71 -15.80
CA VAL A 200 2.63 15.48 -16.91
C VAL A 200 1.59 15.77 -17.98
N TYR A 201 0.84 14.75 -18.41
CA TYR A 201 -0.21 14.86 -19.45
C TYR A 201 -1.29 15.88 -19.07
N LYS A 202 -1.82 15.82 -17.84
CA LYS A 202 -2.83 16.77 -17.36
C LYS A 202 -2.26 18.12 -16.93
N ARG A 203 -0.93 18.28 -16.95
CA ARG A 203 -0.21 19.43 -16.40
C ARG A 203 -0.60 19.74 -14.95
N SER A 204 -1.00 18.72 -14.19
CA SER A 204 -1.40 18.81 -12.78
C SER A 204 -0.29 19.39 -11.92
N TYR A 205 0.97 19.19 -12.31
CA TYR A 205 2.13 19.79 -11.65
C TYR A 205 2.11 21.33 -11.63
N LYS A 206 1.53 21.97 -12.66
CA LYS A 206 1.34 23.43 -12.68
C LYS A 206 0.14 23.83 -11.86
N THR A 207 -1.00 23.17 -12.07
CA THR A 207 -2.26 23.49 -11.39
C THR A 207 -2.17 23.37 -9.87
N TYR A 208 -1.45 22.37 -9.38
CA TYR A 208 -1.32 22.06 -7.95
C TYR A 208 0.07 22.37 -7.39
N HIS A 209 0.95 23.05 -8.14
CA HIS A 209 2.30 23.41 -7.69
C HIS A 209 3.13 22.23 -7.16
N LEU A 210 2.97 21.03 -7.74
CA LEU A 210 3.52 19.79 -7.18
C LEU A 210 5.06 19.75 -7.15
N LEU A 211 5.74 20.55 -7.99
CA LEU A 211 7.20 20.54 -8.14
C LEU A 211 7.91 21.71 -7.44
N ASP A 212 7.17 22.59 -6.75
CA ASP A 212 7.74 23.75 -6.06
C ASP A 212 8.21 23.40 -4.63
N PHE A 213 9.38 22.77 -4.51
CA PHE A 213 9.95 22.34 -3.22
C PHE A 213 10.61 23.49 -2.42
N THR A 214 10.45 24.75 -2.83
CA THR A 214 11.13 25.90 -2.21
C THR A 214 10.62 26.24 -0.80
N SER A 215 9.56 25.58 -0.32
CA SER A 215 8.88 25.90 0.95
C SER A 215 8.52 24.66 1.79
N ILE A 216 9.32 23.60 1.72
CA ILE A 216 9.17 22.44 2.62
C ILE A 216 9.32 22.94 4.07
N ASN A 217 8.25 22.84 4.83
CA ASN A 217 8.20 23.27 6.22
C ASN A 217 8.05 22.04 7.11
N LEU A 218 9.01 21.84 8.01
CA LEU A 218 9.00 20.78 9.02
C LEU A 218 7.68 20.73 9.81
N ARG A 219 7.03 21.87 10.02
CA ARG A 219 5.70 21.94 10.64
C ARG A 219 4.65 21.12 9.89
N ARG A 220 4.63 21.16 8.56
CA ARG A 220 3.65 20.40 7.76
C ARG A 220 3.93 18.91 7.81
N ILE A 221 5.20 18.53 7.81
CA ILE A 221 5.62 17.13 8.00
C ILE A 221 5.16 16.64 9.37
N TYR A 222 5.36 17.45 10.42
CA TYR A 222 4.89 17.14 11.77
C TYR A 222 3.36 17.07 11.87
N GLU A 223 2.63 17.98 11.22
CA GLU A 223 1.17 17.95 11.15
C GLU A 223 0.66 16.67 10.45
N CYS A 224 1.27 16.28 9.33
CA CYS A 224 1.00 14.99 8.67
C CYS A 224 1.31 13.82 9.62
N PHE A 225 2.46 13.84 10.30
CA PHE A 225 2.85 12.79 11.24
C PHE A 225 1.86 12.66 12.40
N ASN A 226 1.50 13.76 13.05
CA ASN A 226 0.65 13.75 14.24
C ASN A 226 -0.78 13.27 13.94
N ILE A 227 -1.31 13.56 12.74
CA ILE A 227 -2.62 13.02 12.32
C ILE A 227 -2.51 11.55 11.91
N SER A 228 -1.41 11.16 11.27
CA SER A 228 -1.24 9.81 10.75
C SER A 228 -0.83 8.80 11.83
N PHE A 229 -0.10 9.23 12.85
CA PHE A 229 0.44 8.35 13.89
C PHE A 229 -0.66 7.56 14.62
N PRO A 230 -1.78 8.17 15.07
CA PRO A 230 -2.91 7.42 15.62
C PRO A 230 -3.51 6.40 14.64
N ILE A 231 -3.55 6.72 13.33
CA ILE A 231 -4.10 5.83 12.29
C ILE A 231 -3.20 4.61 12.10
N VAL A 232 -1.88 4.82 12.09
CA VAL A 232 -0.88 3.74 12.01
C VAL A 232 -0.94 2.87 13.26
N VAL A 233 -0.97 3.47 14.46
CA VAL A 233 -1.08 2.73 15.74
C VAL A 233 -2.36 1.92 15.79
N GLN A 234 -3.50 2.50 15.40
CA GLN A 234 -4.78 1.78 15.32
C GLN A 234 -4.69 0.60 14.35
N SER A 235 -4.05 0.77 13.20
CA SER A 235 -3.88 -0.30 12.20
C SER A 235 -2.98 -1.42 12.70
N ALA A 236 -1.86 -1.07 13.35
CA ALA A 236 -0.92 -2.02 13.95
C ALA A 236 -1.56 -2.78 15.12
N LEU A 237 -2.29 -2.10 16.00
CA LEU A 237 -3.06 -2.74 17.07
C LEU A 237 -4.16 -3.64 16.52
N GLY A 238 -4.82 -3.23 15.43
CA GLY A 238 -5.79 -4.06 14.72
C GLY A 238 -5.17 -5.37 14.24
N LEU A 239 -4.02 -5.30 13.55
CA LEU A 239 -3.29 -6.49 13.07
C LEU A 239 -2.76 -7.34 14.23
N GLY A 240 -2.24 -6.72 15.30
CA GLY A 240 -1.72 -7.43 16.47
C GLY A 240 -2.80 -8.10 17.32
N ALA A 241 -3.93 -7.43 17.54
CA ALA A 241 -5.09 -8.01 18.22
C ALA A 241 -5.70 -9.16 17.40
N TYR A 242 -5.73 -9.01 16.07
CA TYR A 242 -6.13 -10.07 15.15
C TYR A 242 -5.20 -11.27 15.29
N PHE A 243 -3.88 -11.06 15.21
CA PHE A 243 -2.87 -12.10 15.39
C PHE A 243 -3.04 -12.84 16.73
N LEU A 244 -3.11 -12.11 17.85
CA LEU A 244 -3.31 -12.70 19.18
C LEU A 244 -4.60 -13.52 19.27
N PHE A 245 -5.71 -12.99 18.75
CA PHE A 245 -7.00 -13.68 18.75
C PHE A 245 -6.93 -15.03 18.01
N PHE A 246 -6.23 -15.10 16.87
CA PHE A 246 -6.09 -16.35 16.12
C PHE A 246 -5.09 -17.32 16.76
N THR A 247 -4.00 -16.84 17.36
CA THR A 247 -3.10 -17.70 18.14
C THR A 247 -3.81 -18.36 19.33
N PHE A 248 -4.77 -17.67 19.96
CA PHE A 248 -5.61 -18.28 21.00
C PHE A 248 -6.56 -19.36 20.46
N ILE A 249 -7.06 -19.22 19.23
CA ILE A 249 -7.92 -20.23 18.59
C ILE A 249 -7.10 -21.45 18.13
N GLU A 250 -5.90 -21.23 17.59
CA GLU A 250 -4.97 -22.28 17.13
C GLU A 250 -4.61 -23.29 18.22
N ASN A 251 -4.50 -22.85 19.47
CA ASN A 251 -4.16 -23.72 20.59
C ASN A 251 -5.29 -24.71 21.00
N ASN A 252 -6.50 -24.60 20.44
CA ASN A 252 -7.65 -25.37 20.92
C ASN A 252 -8.01 -26.61 20.08
N SER A 253 -7.79 -26.65 18.75
CA SER A 253 -7.87 -27.86 17.89
C SER A 253 -7.65 -27.57 16.40
N ALA A 254 -7.04 -28.50 15.66
CA ALA A 254 -6.77 -28.36 14.21
C ALA A 254 -8.02 -28.19 13.32
N LYS A 255 -9.19 -28.66 13.77
CA LYS A 255 -10.48 -28.51 13.07
C LYS A 255 -11.06 -27.08 13.16
N ASP A 256 -10.77 -26.37 14.24
CA ASP A 256 -11.22 -24.99 14.44
C ASP A 256 -10.42 -24.00 13.59
N LEU A 257 -9.18 -24.37 13.24
CA LEU A 257 -8.30 -23.58 12.38
C LEU A 257 -8.80 -23.52 10.92
N GLU A 258 -9.26 -24.64 10.36
CA GLU A 258 -9.82 -24.69 9.00
C GLU A 258 -11.10 -23.85 8.89
N ILE A 259 -12.00 -23.97 9.86
CA ILE A 259 -13.27 -23.22 9.89
C ILE A 259 -13.00 -21.71 10.07
N SER A 260 -12.06 -21.35 10.94
CA SER A 260 -11.66 -19.95 11.16
C SER A 260 -11.03 -19.31 9.93
N ASN A 261 -10.18 -20.04 9.21
CA ASN A 261 -9.58 -19.57 7.95
C ASN A 261 -10.65 -19.35 6.85
N LEU A 262 -11.68 -20.20 6.79
CA LEU A 262 -12.75 -20.08 5.81
C LEU A 262 -13.68 -18.89 6.12
N ILE A 263 -14.05 -18.68 7.38
CA ILE A 263 -14.81 -17.51 7.83
C ILE A 263 -14.01 -16.21 7.60
N ARG A 264 -12.68 -16.24 7.80
CA ARG A 264 -11.79 -15.10 7.53
C ARG A 264 -11.83 -14.64 6.08
N ASN A 265 -11.74 -15.56 5.13
CA ASN A 265 -11.78 -15.23 3.70
C ASN A 265 -13.14 -14.60 3.33
N ILE A 266 -14.24 -15.11 3.89
CA ILE A 266 -15.57 -14.53 3.69
C ILE A 266 -15.66 -13.11 4.30
N TYR A 267 -15.13 -12.90 5.51
CA TYR A 267 -15.13 -11.60 6.18
C TYR A 267 -14.31 -10.54 5.42
N LEU A 268 -13.14 -10.91 4.89
CA LEU A 268 -12.31 -10.01 4.08
C LEU A 268 -13.04 -9.55 2.82
N ILE A 269 -13.71 -10.46 2.12
CA ILE A 269 -14.50 -10.14 0.92
C ILE A 269 -15.64 -9.16 1.26
N LEU A 270 -16.33 -9.36 2.38
CA LEU A 270 -17.41 -8.48 2.83
C LEU A 270 -16.92 -7.13 3.37
N SER A 271 -15.67 -7.04 3.82
CA SER A 271 -15.07 -5.82 4.38
C SER A 271 -14.56 -4.85 3.31
N ILE A 272 -14.18 -5.34 2.12
CA ILE A 272 -13.72 -4.53 0.99
C ILE A 272 -14.73 -3.41 0.62
N PRO A 273 -16.05 -3.69 0.48
CA PRO A 273 -17.07 -2.65 0.28
C PRO A 273 -17.12 -1.60 1.39
N ALA A 274 -17.04 -2.04 2.65
CA ALA A 274 -17.14 -1.16 3.81
C ALA A 274 -15.95 -0.19 3.89
N TRP A 275 -14.73 -0.67 3.62
CA TRP A 275 -13.53 0.17 3.55
C TRP A 275 -13.60 1.18 2.41
N GLY A 276 -14.08 0.76 1.23
CA GLY A 276 -14.29 1.67 0.10
C GLY A 276 -15.32 2.76 0.39
N TYR A 277 -16.39 2.43 1.12
CA TYR A 277 -17.41 3.39 1.55
C TYR A 277 -16.87 4.39 2.58
N SER A 278 -16.12 3.90 3.59
CA SER A 278 -15.48 4.73 4.62
C SER A 278 -14.50 5.74 4.02
N ALA A 279 -13.62 5.31 3.11
CA ALA A 279 -12.68 6.19 2.42
C ALA A 279 -13.39 7.27 1.58
N GLY A 280 -14.50 6.90 0.93
CA GLY A 280 -15.36 7.85 0.21
C GLY A 280 -16.00 8.90 1.12
N ILE A 281 -16.56 8.48 2.27
CA ILE A 281 -17.15 9.38 3.27
C ILE A 281 -16.11 10.35 3.82
N ASN A 282 -14.94 9.85 4.25
CA ASN A 282 -13.87 10.69 4.80
C ASN A 282 -13.44 11.79 3.82
N THR A 283 -13.35 11.46 2.53
CA THR A 283 -13.04 12.42 1.47
C THR A 283 -14.15 13.47 1.32
N MET A 284 -15.41 13.04 1.29
CA MET A 284 -16.56 13.94 1.18
C MET A 284 -16.66 14.88 2.38
N VAL A 285 -16.59 14.35 3.61
CA VAL A 285 -16.65 15.15 4.85
C VAL A 285 -15.50 16.16 4.91
N SER A 286 -14.27 15.74 4.58
CA SER A 286 -13.11 16.63 4.57
C SER A 286 -13.25 17.76 3.54
N ASN A 287 -13.76 17.45 2.35
CA ASN A 287 -14.02 18.43 1.30
C ASN A 287 -15.15 19.42 1.70
N PHE A 288 -16.22 18.93 2.33
CA PHE A 288 -17.30 19.79 2.86
C PHE A 288 -16.82 20.74 3.96
N ILE A 289 -16.00 20.26 4.90
CA ILE A 289 -15.40 21.10 5.95
C ILE A 289 -14.53 22.19 5.32
N GLY A 290 -13.70 21.84 4.33
CA GLY A 290 -12.89 22.81 3.58
C GLY A 290 -13.74 23.87 2.87
N THR A 291 -14.81 23.44 2.19
CA THR A 291 -15.72 24.34 1.46
C THR A 291 -16.45 25.32 2.39
N LYS A 292 -16.88 24.87 3.60
CA LYS A 292 -17.53 25.74 4.59
C LYS A 292 -16.59 26.81 5.14
N LYS A 293 -15.34 26.45 5.47
CA LYS A 293 -14.33 27.42 5.92
C LYS A 293 -13.94 28.40 4.82
N GLY A 294 -13.85 27.93 3.57
CA GLY A 294 -13.64 28.79 2.41
C GLY A 294 -14.72 29.88 2.29
N ARG A 295 -16.01 29.53 2.48
CA ARG A 295 -17.11 30.51 2.44
C ARG A 295 -17.09 31.53 3.59
N LEU A 296 -16.64 31.14 4.78
CA LEU A 296 -16.54 32.04 5.95
C LEU A 296 -15.37 33.04 5.85
N SER A 297 -14.38 32.78 4.99
CA SER A 297 -13.23 33.70 4.80
C SER A 297 -13.49 34.79 3.74
N PHE A 298 -14.68 34.78 3.10
CA PHE A 298 -15.12 35.77 2.11
C PHE A 298 -16.23 36.71 2.65
N HIS A 299 -16.49 36.69 3.97
CA HIS A 299 -17.31 37.66 4.69
C HIS A 299 -16.48 38.26 5.83
#